data_AF-A0A527G6V7-F1
#
_entry.id   AF-A0A527G6V7-F1
#
_cell.length_a   1.000
_cell.length_b   1.000
_cell.length_c   1.000
_cell.angle_alpha   90.00
_cell.angle_beta   90.00
_cell.angle_gamma   90.00
#
_symmetry.space_group_name_H-M   'P 1'
#
loop_
_entity.id
_entity.type
_entity.pdbx_description
1 polymer ?
#
loop_
_entity_poly.entity_id
_entity_poly.type
_entity_poly.pdbx_seq_one_letter_code
_entity_poly.pdbx_strand_id
1 'polypeptide(L)' 'MARYDFYRNAAGGGYLLDVQSDLLEGLSTRIIIPLMPPKIAPVPGRRLNPTFAINGKDHVMVTQFMSA' A
#
# COMPACT_ATOMS: atom_id res chain seq x y z
N MET A 1 -5.36 12.41 -4.52
CA MET A 1 -4.82 11.51 -3.48
C MET A 1 -3.44 12.06 -3.18
N ALA A 2 -3.14 12.40 -1.92
CA ALA A 2 -1.83 12.95 -1.58
C ALA A 2 -0.83 11.79 -1.43
N ARG A 3 0.43 12.04 -1.80
CA ARG A 3 1.49 11.05 -1.63
C ARG A 3 1.59 10.61 -0.16
N TYR A 4 1.68 9.30 0.04
CA TYR A 4 1.74 8.60 1.33
C TYR A 4 0.44 8.55 2.13
N ASP A 5 -0.67 9.06 1.59
CA ASP A 5 -1.98 8.71 2.12
C ASP A 5 -2.32 7.26 1.80
N PHE A 6 -3.12 6.63 2.66
CA PHE A 6 -3.65 5.29 2.44
C PHE A 6 -5.17 5.28 2.35
N TYR A 7 -5.68 4.38 1.53
CA TYR A 7 -7.10 4.30 1.15
C TYR A 7 -7.60 2.87 1.32
N ARG A 8 -8.88 2.69 1.67
CA ARG A 8 -9.44 1.34 1.80
C ARG A 8 -9.41 0.64 0.44
N ASN A 9 -8.90 -0.58 0.40
CA ASN A 9 -8.97 -1.39 -0.80
C ASN A 9 -10.42 -1.88 -1.01
N ALA A 10 -11.01 -1.53 -2.15
CA ALA A 10 -12.38 -1.93 -2.51
C ALA A 10 -12.53 -3.45 -2.71
N ALA A 11 -11.47 -4.14 -3.12
CA ALA A 11 -11.44 -5.61 -3.23
C ALA A 11 -11.39 -6.31 -1.85
N GLY A 12 -11.33 -5.54 -0.77
CA GLY A 12 -11.40 -6.01 0.61
C GLY A 12 -10.03 -6.32 1.23
N GLY A 13 -10.04 -6.36 2.56
CA GLY A 13 -8.95 -6.94 3.34
C GLY A 13 -7.65 -6.13 3.39
N GLY A 14 -7.63 -4.80 3.21
CA GLY A 14 -6.40 -4.03 3.37
C GLY A 14 -6.54 -2.57 2.96
N TYR A 15 -5.40 -1.93 2.71
CA TYR A 15 -5.31 -0.55 2.23
C TYR A 15 -4.45 -0.46 0.96
N LEU A 16 -4.56 0.64 0.24
CA LEU A 16 -3.69 1.03 -0.86
C LEU A 16 -2.93 2.27 -0.42
N LEU A 17 -1.60 2.23 -0.46
CA LEU A 17 -0.72 3.35 -0.15
C LEU A 17 -0.37 4.08 -1.45
N ASP A 18 -0.68 5.37 -1.55
CA ASP A 18 -0.23 6.21 -2.65
C ASP A 18 1.28 6.48 -2.49
N VAL A 19 2.07 6.17 -3.51
CA VAL A 19 3.51 6.44 -3.53
C VAL A 19 3.92 7.31 -4.73
N GLN A 20 2.96 7.81 -5.50
CA GLN A 20 3.21 8.63 -6.67
C GLN A 20 3.79 9.98 -6.24
N SER A 21 4.78 10.48 -6.98
CA SER A 21 5.30 11.84 -6.79
C SER A 21 4.20 12.87 -7.02
N ASP A 22 4.12 13.89 -6.17
CA ASP A 22 3.17 15.01 -6.33
C ASP A 22 3.42 15.80 -7.64
N LEU A 23 4.63 15.71 -8.20
CA LEU A 23 4.93 16.25 -9.55
C LEU A 23 4.05 15.64 -10.66
N LEU A 24 3.49 14.45 -10.41
CA LEU A 24 2.60 13.74 -11.32
C LEU A 24 1.14 13.83 -10.85
N GLU A 25 0.77 14.81 -10.04
CA GLU A 25 -0.59 14.94 -9.48
C GLU A 25 -1.67 15.06 -10.56
N GLY A 26 -1.35 15.61 -11.74
CA GLY A 26 -2.29 15.79 -12.84
C GLY A 26 -2.70 14.53 -13.62
N LEU A 27 -2.08 13.38 -13.36
CA LEU A 27 -2.48 12.11 -13.98
C LEU A 27 -3.80 11.58 -13.37
N SER A 28 -4.59 10.89 -14.19
CA SER A 28 -5.85 10.26 -13.76
C SER A 28 -5.66 8.97 -12.96
N THR A 29 -4.48 8.36 -13.03
CA THR A 29 -4.11 7.14 -12.30
C THR A 29 -3.07 7.44 -11.22
N ARG A 30 -2.90 6.51 -10.28
CA ARG A 30 -1.97 6.62 -9.15
C ARG A 30 -1.14 5.36 -9.02
N ILE A 31 0.18 5.52 -8.92
CA ILE A 31 1.06 4.43 -8.48
C ILE A 31 0.81 4.15 -7.00
N ILE A 32 0.35 2.94 -6.70
CA ILE A 32 0.03 2.48 -5.35
C ILE A 32 0.82 1.23 -4.97
N ILE A 33 0.86 0.96 -3.66
CA ILE A 33 1.33 -0.32 -3.11
C ILE A 33 0.25 -0.86 -2.15
N PRO A 34 -0.16 -2.13 -2.27
CA PRO A 34 -1.12 -2.71 -1.34
C PRO A 34 -0.50 -2.96 0.05
N LEU A 35 -1.26 -2.61 1.08
CA LEU A 35 -1.01 -2.92 2.49
C LEU A 35 -1.95 -4.05 2.91
N MET A 36 -1.40 -5.26 3.06
CA MET A 36 -2.17 -6.48 3.30
C MET A 36 -2.00 -6.96 4.75
N PRO A 37 -3.06 -7.39 5.45
CA PRO A 37 -2.97 -8.07 6.73
C PRO A 37 -2.03 -9.28 6.61
N PRO A 38 -1.19 -9.55 7.64
CA PRO A 38 -0.23 -10.66 7.61
C PRO A 38 -0.85 -12.02 7.27
N LYS A 39 -2.13 -12.24 7.62
CA LYS A 39 -2.86 -13.49 7.33
C LYS A 39 -3.00 -13.80 5.84
N ILE A 40 -2.99 -12.79 4.97
CA ILE A 40 -3.18 -12.94 3.52
C ILE A 40 -2.02 -12.40 2.69
N ALA A 41 -1.05 -11.76 3.33
CA ALA A 41 0.15 -11.27 2.66
C ALA A 41 1.09 -12.43 2.30
N PRO A 42 1.85 -12.34 1.19
CA PRO A 42 2.96 -13.25 0.95
C PRO A 42 4.03 -13.11 2.04
N VAL A 43 4.92 -14.11 2.16
CA VAL A 43 6.01 -14.10 3.15
C VAL A 43 6.85 -12.82 2.98
N PRO A 44 6.91 -11.94 4.01
CA PRO A 44 7.58 -10.66 3.88
C PRO A 44 9.10 -10.80 3.72
N GLY A 45 9.66 -10.19 2.67
CA GLY A 45 11.09 -9.97 2.58
C GLY A 45 11.52 -8.89 3.59
N ARG A 46 12.46 -9.21 4.49
CA ARG A 46 12.84 -8.38 5.66
C ARG A 46 12.99 -6.87 5.39
N ARG A 47 13.57 -6.49 4.25
CA ARG A 47 13.76 -5.07 3.86
C ARG A 47 12.73 -4.58 2.83
N LEU A 48 12.21 -5.47 2.00
CA LEU A 48 11.32 -5.12 0.88
C LEU A 48 9.89 -4.88 1.35
N ASN A 49 9.46 -5.58 2.40
CA ASN A 49 8.09 -5.61 2.89
C ASN A 49 8.00 -5.14 4.34
N PRO A 50 8.16 -3.83 4.60
CA PRO A 50 7.95 -3.28 5.94
C PRO A 50 6.52 -3.54 6.41
N THR A 51 6.35 -3.66 7.73
CA THR A 51 5.03 -3.82 8.37
C THR A 51 4.68 -2.54 9.11
N PHE A 52 3.44 -2.09 8.94
CA PHE A 52 2.89 -0.90 9.57
C PHE A 52 1.75 -1.27 10.51
N ALA A 53 1.65 -0.60 11.65
CA ALA A 53 0.49 -0.68 12.52
C ALA A 53 -0.53 0.40 12.12
N ILE A 54 -1.68 -0.01 11.59
CA ILE A 54 -2.78 0.88 11.20
C ILE A 54 -3.99 0.52 12.06
N ASN A 55 -4.44 1.47 12.89
CA ASN A 55 -5.51 1.26 13.87
C ASN A 55 -5.27 0.03 14.77
N GLY A 56 -4.02 -0.14 15.23
CA GLY A 56 -3.62 -1.26 16.09
C GLY A 56 -3.56 -2.62 15.41
N LYS A 57 -3.65 -2.68 14.07
CA LYS A 57 -3.55 -3.90 13.28
C LYS A 57 -2.37 -3.84 12.33
N ASP A 58 -1.59 -4.91 12.28
CA ASP A 58 -0.46 -5.03 11.37
C ASP A 58 -0.91 -5.16 9.92
N HIS A 59 -0.22 -4.45 9.05
CA HIS A 59 -0.35 -4.53 7.60
C HIS A 59 1.03 -4.55 6.97
N VAL A 60 1.27 -5.54 6.12
CA VAL A 60 2.51 -5.72 5.36
C VAL A 60 2.40 -4.90 4.07
N MET A 61 3.39 -4.06 3.81
CA MET A 61 3.55 -3.37 2.54
C MET A 61 4.09 -4.33 1.48
N VAL A 62 3.26 -4.71 0.52
CA VAL A 62 3.62 -5.70 -0.49
C VAL A 62 4.18 -5.00 -1.73
N THR A 63 5.37 -4.40 -1.58
CA THR A 63 6.03 -3.54 -2.58
C THR A 63 6.11 -4.15 -3.98
N GLN A 64 6.30 -5.47 -4.09
CA GLN A 64 6.35 -6.18 -5.37
C GLN A 64 5.00 -6.24 -6.12
N PHE A 65 3.90 -5.87 -5.47
CA PHE A 65 2.57 -5.76 -6.07
C PHE A 65 2.21 -4.30 -6.41
N MET A 66 3.20 -3.43 -6.56
CA MET A 66 2.99 -2.05 -7.02
C MET A 66 2.24 -2.04 -8.36
N SER A 67 1.25 -1.16 -8.49
CA SER A 67 0.44 -1.01 -9.70
C SER A 67 -0.03 0.43 -9.90
N ALA A 68 -0.54 0.74 -11.10
CA ALA A 68 -1.14 2.02 -11.48
C ALA A 68 -2.66 1.91 -11.64
#